data_AF-A0A7C8CV17-F1
#
_entry.id   AF-A0A7C8CV17-F1
#
_cell.length_a   1.000
_cell.length_b   1.000
_cell.length_c   1.000
_cell.angle_alpha   90.00
_cell.angle_beta   90.00
_cell.angle_gamma   90.00
#
_symmetry.space_group_name_H-M   'P 1'
#
loop_
_entity.id
_entity.type
_entity.pdbx_description
1 polymer ?
#
loop_
_entity_poly.entity_id
_entity_poly.type
_entity_poly.pdbx_seq_one_letter_code
_entity_poly.pdbx_strand_id
1 'polypeptide(L)'
;MRTILPLILLAALIVSIWPTGPLDFGSRSPWDGLVILIDGVERYTDEDGDRSDGAAKDDSVGDRPSRILLIASLPAVDDLGRDCSLIVGTAFADHSDPLALLLQGETDAIRLQKIKMVAPPAEMYRSIEGIISIFAVPGDLDVDPFPGGLLHGHQVTPVAGSRQGPPPSSILLADSRGSISFEAHCDEQKQQRWRGDRRDFQELWGRAHDTDPDRLESFIHGRLTLPEPPDPATDAVAPGQRR
;
A
#
# COMPACT_ATOMS: atom_id res chain seq x y z
N MET A 1 25.54 14.18 -46.93
CA MET A 1 25.92 13.95 -45.51
C MET A 1 25.58 15.18 -44.67
N ARG A 2 24.31 15.46 -44.36
CA ARG A 2 23.91 16.62 -43.52
C ARG A 2 22.56 16.35 -42.83
N THR A 3 22.54 15.51 -41.81
CA THR A 3 21.36 15.30 -40.95
C THR A 3 21.71 14.79 -39.54
N ILE A 4 22.98 14.48 -39.26
CA ILE A 4 23.36 13.81 -38.00
C ILE A 4 23.56 14.82 -36.86
N LEU A 5 24.01 16.05 -37.16
CA LEU A 5 24.25 17.09 -36.16
C LEU A 5 23.02 17.44 -35.29
N PRO A 6 21.82 17.67 -35.85
CA PRO A 6 20.64 17.93 -35.01
C PRO A 6 20.22 16.71 -34.20
N LEU A 7 20.50 15.49 -34.68
CA LEU A 7 20.17 14.25 -33.98
C LEU A 7 21.12 13.98 -32.80
N ILE A 8 22.41 14.32 -32.94
CA ILE A 8 23.40 14.29 -31.84
C ILE A 8 23.06 15.35 -30.80
N LEU A 9 22.67 16.56 -31.22
CA LEU A 9 22.25 17.63 -30.30
C LEU A 9 20.99 17.23 -29.53
N LEU A 10 20.01 16.60 -30.22
CA LEU A 10 18.81 16.08 -29.59
C LEU A 10 19.14 14.93 -28.62
N ALA A 11 20.01 14.00 -28.99
CA ALA A 11 20.44 12.91 -28.10
C ALA A 11 21.22 13.44 -26.88
N ALA A 12 22.10 14.43 -27.07
CA ALA A 12 22.81 15.09 -25.97
C ALA A 12 21.84 15.87 -25.05
N LEU A 13 20.81 16.51 -25.62
CA LEU A 13 19.76 17.18 -24.86
C LEU A 13 18.91 16.17 -24.09
N ILE A 14 18.52 15.06 -24.72
CA ILE A 14 17.77 13.97 -24.07
C ILE A 14 18.58 13.36 -22.94
N VAL A 15 19.88 13.10 -23.11
CA VAL A 15 20.76 12.59 -22.04
C VAL A 15 20.97 13.62 -20.92
N SER A 16 21.01 14.91 -21.27
CA SER A 16 21.18 16.02 -20.31
C SER A 16 19.90 16.31 -19.49
N ILE A 17 18.72 16.12 -20.11
CA ILE A 17 17.40 16.30 -19.48
C ILE A 17 16.90 14.97 -18.88
N TRP A 18 17.53 13.84 -19.21
CA TRP A 18 17.19 12.55 -18.61
C TRP A 18 17.42 12.67 -17.09
N PRO A 19 16.41 12.35 -16.26
CA PRO A 19 16.62 12.28 -14.82
C PRO A 19 17.53 11.08 -14.56
N THR A 20 18.85 11.32 -14.54
CA THR A 20 19.91 10.35 -14.25
C THR A 20 20.25 10.27 -12.76
N GLY A 21 19.60 11.09 -11.95
CA GLY A 21 19.71 11.02 -10.50
C GLY A 21 18.79 9.92 -9.94
N PRO A 22 19.25 9.06 -9.01
CA PRO A 22 18.34 8.28 -8.17
C PRO A 22 17.38 9.26 -7.48
N LEU A 23 16.12 8.86 -7.27
CA LEU A 23 15.19 9.62 -6.45
C LEU A 23 15.90 10.05 -5.16
N ASP A 24 16.04 11.35 -4.96
CA ASP A 24 16.67 11.94 -3.78
C ASP A 24 15.59 12.63 -2.96
N PHE A 25 14.90 11.84 -2.15
CA PHE A 25 13.95 12.32 -1.15
C PHE A 25 14.65 12.84 0.12
N GLY A 26 15.96 13.18 0.05
CA GLY A 26 16.74 13.44 1.26
C GLY A 26 16.73 12.24 2.22
N SER A 27 16.83 12.48 3.54
CA SER A 27 16.86 11.43 4.56
C SER A 27 15.48 10.83 4.92
N ARG A 28 14.37 11.34 4.34
CA ARG A 28 13.00 10.90 4.68
C ARG A 28 12.10 10.90 3.45
N SER A 29 11.37 9.80 3.24
CA SER A 29 10.41 9.70 2.14
C SER A 29 9.22 10.67 2.33
N PRO A 30 8.57 11.13 1.25
CA PRO A 30 7.42 12.03 1.34
C PRO A 30 6.22 11.44 2.07
N TRP A 31 6.06 10.11 2.06
CA TRP A 31 4.97 9.42 2.78
C TRP A 31 5.29 9.10 4.23
N ASP A 32 6.54 9.26 4.68
CA ASP A 32 6.95 8.87 6.04
C ASP A 32 6.14 9.59 7.12
N GLY A 33 5.38 8.83 7.90
CA GLY A 33 4.59 9.33 9.01
C GLY A 33 3.26 9.94 8.63
N LEU A 34 2.79 9.80 7.38
CA LEU A 34 1.43 10.20 7.02
C LEU A 34 0.42 9.18 7.54
N VAL A 35 -0.77 9.62 7.94
CA VAL A 35 -1.84 8.74 8.42
C VAL A 35 -3.09 8.96 7.59
N ILE A 36 -3.65 7.87 7.08
CA ILE A 36 -4.93 7.83 6.38
C ILE A 36 -5.97 7.20 7.29
N LEU A 37 -7.12 7.84 7.45
CA LEU A 37 -8.28 7.20 8.08
C LEU A 37 -9.16 6.53 7.04
N ILE A 38 -9.57 5.31 7.34
CA ILE A 38 -10.32 4.45 6.44
C ILE A 38 -11.61 4.04 7.13
N ASP A 39 -12.73 4.58 6.66
CA ASP A 39 -14.06 4.23 7.14
C ASP A 39 -14.58 2.97 6.42
N GLY A 40 -15.44 2.20 7.10
CA GLY A 40 -16.15 1.06 6.51
C GLY A 40 -15.34 -0.23 6.42
N VAL A 41 -14.26 -0.34 7.18
CA VAL A 41 -13.41 -1.54 7.27
C VAL A 41 -14.15 -2.70 7.94
N GLU A 42 -15.03 -2.41 8.90
CA GLU A 42 -15.86 -3.39 9.61
C GLU A 42 -16.66 -4.32 8.67
N ARG A 43 -17.09 -3.81 7.51
CA ARG A 43 -17.88 -4.59 6.52
C ARG A 43 -17.13 -5.79 5.95
N TYR A 44 -15.81 -5.80 6.10
CA TYR A 44 -14.94 -6.86 5.64
C TYR A 44 -14.54 -7.84 6.77
N THR A 45 -14.82 -7.53 8.03
CA THR A 45 -14.44 -8.37 9.19
C THR A 45 -15.57 -9.27 9.70
N ASP A 46 -16.82 -9.03 9.31
CA ASP A 46 -18.00 -9.75 9.80
C ASP A 46 -18.27 -11.13 9.14
N GLU A 47 -17.43 -11.59 8.21
CA GLU A 47 -17.67 -12.86 7.49
C GLU A 47 -17.47 -14.15 8.33
N ASP A 48 -17.00 -14.05 9.58
CA ASP A 48 -16.80 -15.22 10.47
C ASP A 48 -17.96 -15.48 11.47
N GLY A 49 -19.11 -14.82 11.29
CA GLY A 49 -20.20 -14.83 12.28
C GLY A 49 -21.34 -15.84 12.13
N ASP A 50 -21.44 -16.62 11.04
CA ASP A 50 -22.59 -17.53 10.86
C ASP A 50 -22.23 -18.82 10.10
N ARG A 51 -21.43 -19.70 10.73
CA ARG A 51 -21.32 -21.10 10.30
C ARG A 51 -21.41 -22.08 11.48
N SER A 52 -22.68 -22.36 11.80
CA SER A 52 -23.22 -23.67 12.19
C SER A 52 -22.78 -24.26 13.54
N ASP A 53 -23.66 -24.07 14.53
CA ASP A 53 -23.99 -25.15 15.46
C ASP A 53 -24.31 -26.42 14.65
N GLY A 54 -23.47 -27.45 14.76
CA GLY A 54 -23.84 -28.81 14.34
C GLY A 54 -22.77 -29.62 13.61
N ALA A 55 -21.91 -30.26 14.40
CA ALA A 55 -21.37 -31.60 14.17
C ALA A 55 -20.67 -31.92 12.82
N ALA A 56 -19.34 -32.02 12.86
CA ALA A 56 -18.63 -33.28 12.63
C ALA A 56 -17.13 -33.10 12.90
N LYS A 57 -16.55 -34.04 13.65
CA LYS A 57 -15.11 -34.31 13.70
C LYS A 57 -14.64 -34.70 12.31
N ASP A 58 -13.68 -33.97 11.75
CA ASP A 58 -12.67 -34.55 10.87
C ASP A 58 -11.36 -33.76 10.98
N ASP A 59 -10.25 -34.47 11.06
CA ASP A 59 -8.89 -33.95 11.25
C ASP A 59 -8.36 -33.33 9.93
N SER A 60 -8.97 -32.24 9.46
CA SER A 60 -8.42 -31.42 8.38
C SER A 60 -7.48 -30.37 8.97
N VAL A 61 -6.23 -30.38 8.48
CA VAL A 61 -5.17 -29.41 8.80
C VAL A 61 -5.68 -27.98 8.63
N GLY A 62 -6.05 -27.37 9.76
CA GLY A 62 -6.11 -25.93 10.04
C GLY A 62 -6.78 -25.04 9.01
N ASP A 63 -8.10 -24.88 9.11
CA ASP A 63 -8.79 -23.69 8.61
C ASP A 63 -8.31 -22.50 9.45
N ARG A 64 -7.22 -21.86 9.01
CA ARG A 64 -6.68 -20.69 9.69
C ARG A 64 -7.62 -19.53 9.41
N PRO A 65 -8.02 -18.74 10.43
CA PRO A 65 -8.90 -17.60 10.19
C PRO A 65 -8.25 -16.68 9.15
N SER A 66 -8.98 -16.44 8.06
CA SER A 66 -8.56 -15.47 7.06
C SER A 66 -8.73 -14.08 7.64
N ARG A 67 -7.71 -13.24 7.47
CA ARG A 67 -7.75 -11.83 7.88
C ARG A 67 -7.75 -10.95 6.65
N ILE A 68 -8.35 -9.79 6.76
CA ILE A 68 -8.33 -8.80 5.70
C ILE A 68 -7.13 -7.90 5.87
N LEU A 69 -6.28 -7.84 4.85
CA LEU A 69 -5.10 -7.01 4.77
C LEU A 69 -5.37 -5.85 3.81
N LEU A 70 -5.18 -4.63 4.31
CA LEU A 70 -5.15 -3.42 3.50
C LEU A 70 -3.69 -3.10 3.16
N ILE A 71 -3.41 -2.87 1.88
CA ILE A 71 -2.09 -2.46 1.39
C ILE A 71 -2.24 -1.11 0.71
N ALA A 72 -1.69 -0.04 1.30
CA ALA A 72 -1.50 1.23 0.61
C ALA A 72 -0.24 1.17 -0.24
N SER A 73 -0.38 1.56 -1.50
CA SER A 73 0.70 1.51 -2.47
C SER A 73 0.70 2.71 -3.41
N LEU A 74 1.88 3.08 -3.89
CA LEU A 74 2.10 4.20 -4.80
C LEU A 74 2.53 3.69 -6.17
N PRO A 75 2.01 4.26 -7.26
CA PRO A 75 2.33 3.81 -8.61
C PRO A 75 3.81 4.03 -8.94
N ALA A 76 4.45 2.99 -9.45
CA ALA A 76 5.85 2.96 -9.81
C ALA A 76 6.09 2.14 -11.08
N VAL A 77 7.31 2.21 -11.60
CA VAL A 77 7.77 1.45 -12.76
C VAL A 77 9.10 0.79 -12.39
N ASP A 78 9.26 -0.50 -12.69
CA ASP A 78 10.50 -1.22 -12.43
C ASP A 78 11.62 -0.87 -13.45
N ASP A 79 12.82 -1.46 -13.27
CA ASP A 79 13.96 -1.22 -14.16
C ASP A 79 13.79 -1.78 -15.58
N LEU A 80 12.76 -2.61 -15.80
CA LEU A 80 12.36 -3.15 -17.10
C LEU A 80 11.22 -2.35 -17.74
N GLY A 81 10.73 -1.29 -17.09
CA GLY A 81 9.63 -0.47 -17.62
C GLY A 81 8.24 -1.05 -17.36
N ARG A 82 8.10 -2.04 -16.47
CA ARG A 82 6.81 -2.66 -16.13
C ARG A 82 6.15 -1.93 -14.97
N ASP A 83 4.83 -1.83 -15.04
CA ASP A 83 4.02 -1.24 -13.98
C ASP A 83 4.12 -2.08 -12.70
N CYS A 84 4.35 -1.39 -11.59
CA CYS A 84 4.38 -1.96 -10.26
C CYS A 84 3.89 -0.92 -9.25
N SER A 85 3.72 -1.31 -8.00
CA SER A 85 3.41 -0.37 -6.93
C SER A 85 4.40 -0.52 -5.77
N LEU A 86 4.88 0.60 -5.26
CA LEU A 86 5.64 0.65 -4.02
C LEU A 86 4.67 0.54 -2.85
N ILE A 87 4.84 -0.46 -1.99
CA ILE A 87 4.04 -0.58 -0.77
C ILE A 87 4.52 0.47 0.23
N VAL A 88 3.61 1.32 0.70
CA VAL A 88 3.92 2.39 1.66
C VAL A 88 3.16 2.27 2.95
N GLY A 89 2.22 1.34 3.09
CA GLY A 89 1.54 1.10 4.35
C GLY A 89 0.79 -0.22 4.31
N THR A 90 0.68 -0.89 5.45
CA THR A 90 -0.09 -2.11 5.62
C THR A 90 -0.81 -2.10 6.95
N ALA A 91 -2.06 -2.53 6.97
CA ALA A 91 -2.80 -2.78 8.20
C ALA A 91 -3.74 -3.96 8.01
N PHE A 92 -3.94 -4.73 9.06
CA PHE A 92 -5.07 -5.66 9.10
C PHE A 92 -6.33 -4.87 9.43
N ALA A 93 -7.42 -5.21 8.75
CA ALA A 93 -8.74 -4.83 9.20
C ALA A 93 -8.97 -5.36 10.62
N ASP A 94 -9.52 -4.51 11.47
CA ASP A 94 -10.03 -4.86 12.78
C ASP A 94 -11.43 -4.24 12.93
N HIS A 95 -11.97 -4.26 14.15
CA HIS A 95 -13.27 -3.65 14.44
C HIS A 95 -13.18 -2.13 14.67
N SER A 96 -12.02 -1.51 14.39
CA SER A 96 -11.86 -0.07 14.52
C SER A 96 -12.45 0.62 13.29
N ASP A 97 -13.39 1.55 13.50
CA ASP A 97 -13.96 2.39 12.45
C ASP A 97 -13.97 3.86 12.91
N PRO A 98 -13.15 4.75 12.31
CA PRO A 98 -12.23 4.49 11.21
C PRO A 98 -10.96 3.73 11.62
N LEU A 99 -10.45 2.87 10.73
CA LEU A 99 -9.12 2.30 10.83
C LEU A 99 -8.07 3.36 10.47
N ALA A 100 -7.04 3.52 11.30
CA ALA A 100 -5.89 4.35 10.96
C ALA A 100 -4.83 3.53 10.21
N LEU A 101 -4.40 3.99 9.05
CA LEU A 101 -3.33 3.40 8.26
C LEU A 101 -2.13 4.33 8.22
N LEU A 102 -1.03 3.91 8.86
CA LEU A 102 0.25 4.61 8.81
C LEU A 102 0.96 4.33 7.49
N LEU A 103 1.31 5.40 6.78
CA LEU A 103 2.21 5.35 5.64
C LEU A 103 3.65 5.50 6.15
N GLN A 104 4.45 4.48 5.91
CA GLN A 104 5.84 4.41 6.30
C GLN A 104 6.59 3.46 5.36
N GLY A 105 7.78 3.86 4.93
CA GLY A 105 8.62 3.02 4.07
C GLY A 105 9.88 3.75 3.68
N GLU A 106 11.02 3.05 3.74
CA GLU A 106 12.32 3.65 3.51
C GLU A 106 12.56 3.95 2.02
N THR A 107 13.03 5.16 1.72
CA THR A 107 13.48 5.52 0.37
C THR A 107 14.60 4.61 -0.13
N ASP A 108 15.43 4.09 0.77
CA ASP A 108 16.52 3.19 0.38
C ASP A 108 15.97 1.88 -0.21
N ALA A 109 14.79 1.43 0.20
CA ALA A 109 14.11 0.29 -0.42
C ALA A 109 13.87 0.51 -1.92
N ILE A 110 13.51 1.73 -2.33
CA ILE A 110 13.31 2.13 -3.73
C ILE A 110 14.63 2.01 -4.50
N ARG A 111 15.72 2.53 -3.92
CA ARG A 111 17.06 2.49 -4.53
C ARG A 111 17.56 1.05 -4.70
N LEU A 112 17.29 0.19 -3.72
CA LEU A 112 17.68 -1.22 -3.75
C LEU A 112 16.89 -2.00 -4.81
N GLN A 113 15.61 -1.66 -5.00
CA GLN A 113 14.71 -2.34 -5.92
C GLN A 113 14.68 -1.74 -7.32
N LYS A 114 15.47 -0.68 -7.56
CA LYS A 114 15.63 0.00 -8.86
C LYS A 114 14.31 0.44 -9.51
N ILE A 115 13.35 0.85 -8.71
CA ILE A 115 12.07 1.35 -9.21
C ILE A 115 12.11 2.87 -9.37
N LYS A 116 11.22 3.39 -10.21
CA LYS A 116 10.97 4.81 -10.42
C LYS A 116 9.52 5.11 -10.09
N MET A 117 9.28 6.09 -9.23
CA MET A 117 7.92 6.57 -8.96
C MET A 117 7.31 7.23 -10.21
N VAL A 118 6.02 7.04 -10.42
CA VAL A 118 5.28 7.68 -11.53
C VAL A 118 5.13 9.18 -11.30
N ALA A 119 4.75 9.60 -10.08
CA ALA A 119 4.59 11.01 -9.77
C ALA A 119 5.94 11.72 -9.47
N PRO A 120 6.07 13.01 -9.82
CA PRO A 120 7.27 13.80 -9.54
C PRO A 120 7.53 13.97 -8.03
N PRO A 121 8.80 13.91 -7.57
CA PRO A 121 9.13 14.05 -6.14
C PRO A 121 8.59 15.34 -5.48
N ALA A 122 8.64 16.46 -6.19
CA ALA A 122 8.19 17.75 -5.65
C ALA A 122 6.67 17.79 -5.38
N GLU A 123 5.89 17.06 -6.16
CA GLU A 123 4.44 16.93 -5.97
C GLU A 123 4.14 16.03 -4.78
N MET A 124 4.88 14.91 -4.66
CA MET A 124 4.76 13.97 -3.54
C MET A 124 4.98 14.58 -2.16
N TYR A 125 5.77 15.66 -2.03
CA TYR A 125 5.93 16.35 -0.74
C TYR A 125 4.70 17.17 -0.33
N ARG A 126 3.81 17.50 -1.27
CA ARG A 126 2.60 18.28 -1.02
C ARG A 126 1.38 17.38 -0.89
N SER A 127 1.23 16.47 -1.83
CA SER A 127 0.15 15.48 -1.86
C SER A 127 0.65 14.17 -2.44
N ILE A 128 0.18 13.06 -1.88
CA ILE A 128 0.51 11.72 -2.34
C ILE A 128 -0.78 11.03 -2.75
N GLU A 129 -0.83 10.62 -4.01
CA GLU A 129 -1.92 9.81 -4.55
C GLU A 129 -1.46 8.36 -4.71
N GLY A 130 -2.31 7.43 -4.28
CA GLY A 130 -2.02 6.02 -4.36
C GLY A 130 -3.28 5.16 -4.37
N ILE A 131 -3.09 3.86 -4.20
CA ILE A 131 -4.16 2.87 -4.19
C ILE A 131 -4.07 2.08 -2.88
N ILE A 132 -5.21 1.93 -2.20
CA ILE A 132 -5.40 0.92 -1.17
C ILE A 132 -6.04 -0.30 -1.83
N SER A 133 -5.37 -1.44 -1.71
CA SER A 133 -5.85 -2.74 -2.17
C SER A 133 -6.21 -3.63 -0.98
N ILE A 134 -7.27 -4.41 -1.12
CA ILE A 134 -7.84 -5.23 -0.04
C ILE A 134 -7.63 -6.70 -0.38
N PHE A 135 -7.01 -7.46 0.52
CA PHE A 135 -6.68 -8.87 0.31
C PHE A 135 -7.18 -9.72 1.46
N ALA A 136 -7.72 -10.91 1.16
CA ALA A 136 -7.84 -11.97 2.16
C ALA A 136 -6.51 -12.71 2.27
N VAL A 137 -5.97 -12.83 3.48
CA VAL A 137 -4.69 -13.50 3.74
C VAL A 137 -4.78 -14.44 4.94
N PRO A 138 -3.89 -15.44 5.05
CA PRO A 138 -3.79 -16.26 6.25
C PRO A 138 -3.51 -15.40 7.49
N GLY A 139 -4.18 -15.68 8.62
CA GLY A 139 -4.07 -14.85 9.81
C GLY A 139 -2.68 -14.78 10.47
N ASP A 140 -1.77 -15.69 10.11
CA ASP A 140 -0.39 -15.73 10.60
C ASP A 140 0.64 -15.08 9.65
N LEU A 141 0.18 -14.43 8.58
CA LEU A 141 1.05 -13.72 7.65
C LEU A 141 1.73 -12.53 8.35
N ASP A 142 3.06 -12.54 8.39
CA ASP A 142 3.85 -11.39 8.83
C ASP A 142 3.92 -10.33 7.71
N VAL A 143 3.27 -9.20 7.95
CA VAL A 143 3.17 -8.08 7.00
C VAL A 143 4.13 -6.94 7.33
N ASP A 144 4.87 -7.01 8.44
CA ASP A 144 5.87 -5.99 8.78
C ASP A 144 6.93 -5.79 7.67
N PRO A 145 7.38 -6.83 6.96
CA PRO A 145 8.36 -6.63 5.88
C PRO A 145 7.80 -5.97 4.62
N PHE A 146 6.48 -5.73 4.53
CA PHE A 146 5.83 -5.32 3.27
C PHE A 146 6.08 -3.86 2.93
N PRO A 147 5.93 -2.88 3.85
CA PRO A 147 6.22 -1.49 3.51
C PRO A 147 7.67 -1.27 3.11
N GLY A 148 7.86 -0.58 1.98
CA GLY A 148 9.11 -0.48 1.24
C GLY A 148 9.26 -1.55 0.15
N GLY A 149 8.48 -2.64 0.16
CA GLY A 149 8.46 -3.68 -0.87
C GLY A 149 7.66 -3.30 -2.13
N LEU A 150 7.57 -4.24 -3.07
CA LEU A 150 6.83 -4.09 -4.32
C LEU A 150 5.58 -4.95 -4.37
N LEU A 151 4.54 -4.42 -4.97
CA LEU A 151 3.32 -5.12 -5.35
C LEU A 151 3.24 -5.17 -6.88
N HIS A 152 3.17 -6.38 -7.43
CA HIS A 152 2.90 -6.65 -8.84
C HIS A 152 1.61 -7.45 -8.97
N GLY A 153 0.49 -6.77 -9.24
CA GLY A 153 -0.83 -7.39 -9.18
C GLY A 153 -1.10 -7.95 -7.78
N HIS A 154 -1.13 -9.27 -7.63
CA HIS A 154 -1.33 -9.96 -6.35
C HIS A 154 -0.02 -10.49 -5.72
N GLN A 155 1.14 -10.17 -6.30
CA GLN A 155 2.43 -10.65 -5.82
C GLN A 155 3.16 -9.57 -5.03
N VAL A 156 3.40 -9.82 -3.75
CA VAL A 156 4.22 -8.97 -2.89
C VAL A 156 5.66 -9.46 -2.90
N THR A 157 6.60 -8.57 -3.10
CA THR A 157 8.02 -8.80 -2.88
C THR A 157 8.48 -7.88 -1.76
N PRO A 158 8.76 -8.41 -0.56
CA PRO A 158 9.23 -7.60 0.57
C PRO A 158 10.51 -6.82 0.25
N VAL A 159 10.84 -5.84 1.09
CA VAL A 159 12.10 -5.09 0.94
C VAL A 159 13.32 -6.02 1.04
N ALA A 160 14.29 -5.84 0.15
CA ALA A 160 15.57 -6.53 0.26
C ALA A 160 16.38 -5.98 1.45
N GLY A 161 16.66 -6.82 2.44
CA GLY A 161 17.43 -6.41 3.64
C GLY A 161 18.89 -6.03 3.38
N SER A 162 19.43 -6.32 2.19
CA SER A 162 20.77 -5.82 1.77
C SER A 162 20.95 -5.89 0.24
N ARG A 163 21.91 -5.11 -0.29
CA ARG A 163 22.32 -5.16 -1.72
C ARG A 163 22.94 -6.48 -2.16
N GLN A 164 23.49 -7.25 -1.23
CA GLN A 164 24.32 -8.43 -1.52
C GLN A 164 23.67 -9.74 -1.08
N GLY A 165 22.51 -9.69 -0.43
CA GLY A 165 21.75 -10.85 -0.02
C GLY A 165 20.93 -11.45 -1.16
N PRO A 166 20.45 -12.69 -1.01
CA PRO A 166 19.46 -13.25 -1.92
C PRO A 166 18.20 -12.36 -1.92
N PRO A 167 17.52 -12.20 -3.06
CA PRO A 167 16.27 -11.47 -3.11
C PRO A 167 15.24 -12.14 -2.19
N PRO A 168 14.42 -11.34 -1.48
CA PRO A 168 13.37 -11.89 -0.65
C PRO A 168 12.40 -12.70 -1.50
N SER A 169 11.84 -13.76 -0.91
CA SER A 169 10.85 -14.58 -1.61
C SER A 169 9.58 -13.78 -1.81
N SER A 170 9.05 -13.81 -3.04
CA SER A 170 7.77 -13.20 -3.33
C SER A 170 6.64 -14.04 -2.73
N ILE A 171 5.63 -13.36 -2.22
CA ILE A 171 4.44 -13.91 -1.59
C ILE A 171 3.27 -13.66 -2.53
N LEU A 172 2.55 -14.71 -2.92
CA LEU A 172 1.32 -14.58 -3.68
C LEU A 172 0.16 -14.36 -2.70
N LEU A 173 -0.51 -13.22 -2.84
CA LEU A 173 -1.76 -12.93 -2.13
C LEU A 173 -2.93 -13.55 -2.90
N ALA A 174 -4.06 -13.72 -2.20
CA ALA A 174 -5.32 -14.06 -2.86
C ALA A 174 -5.75 -12.94 -3.83
N ASP A 175 -6.78 -13.21 -4.63
CA ASP A 175 -7.34 -12.17 -5.48
C ASP A 175 -7.82 -10.97 -4.65
N SER A 176 -7.55 -9.78 -5.18
CA SER A 176 -7.98 -8.53 -4.54
C SER A 176 -9.50 -8.52 -4.38
N ARG A 177 -9.97 -8.26 -3.17
CA ARG A 177 -11.40 -8.05 -2.86
C ARG A 177 -11.90 -6.66 -3.27
N GLY A 178 -10.98 -5.78 -3.64
CA GLY A 178 -11.30 -4.42 -4.05
C GLY A 178 -10.10 -3.49 -3.97
N SER A 179 -10.23 -2.34 -4.59
CA SER A 179 -9.24 -1.27 -4.49
C SER A 179 -9.89 0.10 -4.56
N ILE A 180 -9.30 1.07 -3.87
CA ILE A 180 -9.75 2.45 -3.89
C ILE A 180 -8.55 3.39 -3.95
N SER A 181 -8.66 4.49 -4.70
CA SER A 181 -7.64 5.53 -4.70
C SER A 181 -7.68 6.31 -3.40
N PHE A 182 -6.51 6.69 -2.88
CA PHE A 182 -6.39 7.58 -1.74
C PHE A 182 -5.55 8.80 -2.11
N GLU A 183 -5.77 9.88 -1.37
CA GLU A 183 -4.94 11.08 -1.41
C GLU A 183 -4.54 11.48 0.01
N ALA A 184 -3.25 11.73 0.22
CA ALA A 184 -2.67 12.17 1.48
C ALA A 184 -2.06 13.56 1.31
N HIS A 185 -2.67 14.57 1.94
CA HIS A 185 -2.17 15.95 1.90
C HIS A 185 -1.24 16.23 3.08
N CYS A 186 -0.21 17.05 2.85
CA CYS A 186 0.70 17.50 3.89
C CYS A 186 0.68 19.04 3.98
N ASP A 187 -0.17 19.57 4.85
CA ASP A 187 -0.14 20.98 5.29
C ASP A 187 0.81 21.11 6.49
N GLU A 188 2.08 21.46 6.24
CA GLU A 188 3.11 21.60 7.28
C GLU A 188 2.77 22.62 8.38
N GLN A 189 1.79 23.49 8.18
CA GLN A 189 1.38 24.47 9.20
C GLN A 189 0.38 23.89 10.20
N LYS A 190 -0.42 22.90 9.79
CA LYS A 190 -1.53 22.36 10.60
C LYS A 190 -1.38 20.89 10.92
N GLN A 191 -0.61 20.16 10.13
CA GLN A 191 -0.46 18.72 10.23
C GLN A 191 0.93 18.32 10.71
N GLN A 192 0.97 17.25 11.48
CA GLN A 192 2.15 16.65 12.07
C GLN A 192 2.30 15.22 11.55
N ARG A 193 3.52 14.85 11.19
CA ARG A 193 3.84 13.47 10.83
C ARG A 193 4.02 12.61 12.06
N TRP A 194 3.48 11.40 12.04
CA TRP A 194 3.74 10.40 13.07
C TRP A 194 5.23 10.01 13.08
N ARG A 195 5.79 9.79 14.28
CA ARG A 195 7.23 9.49 14.46
C ARG A 195 7.51 8.23 15.29
N GLY A 196 6.46 7.53 15.75
CA GLY A 196 6.61 6.27 16.49
C GLY A 196 7.05 5.10 15.59
N ASP A 197 7.42 3.98 16.21
CA ASP A 197 7.63 2.71 15.50
C ASP A 197 6.30 2.25 14.89
N ARG A 198 6.35 1.72 13.67
CA ARG A 198 5.20 1.17 12.96
C ARG A 198 4.53 0.03 13.74
N ARG A 199 5.33 -0.81 14.41
CA ARG A 199 4.84 -1.99 15.13
C ARG A 199 3.90 -1.64 16.27
N ASP A 200 4.15 -0.50 16.89
CA ASP A 200 3.35 -0.02 18.03
C ASP A 200 2.25 0.96 17.57
N PHE A 201 2.18 1.30 16.28
CA PHE A 201 1.32 2.37 15.77
C PHE A 201 -0.15 2.16 16.14
N GLN A 202 -0.72 0.98 15.84
CA GLN A 202 -2.14 0.72 16.08
C GLN A 202 -2.50 0.81 17.56
N GLU A 203 -1.66 0.25 18.44
CA GLU A 203 -1.88 0.31 19.89
C GLU A 203 -1.79 1.75 20.41
N LEU A 204 -0.76 2.49 19.98
CA LEU A 204 -0.55 3.88 20.40
C LEU A 204 -1.63 4.81 19.86
N TRP A 205 -2.07 4.59 18.62
CA TRP A 205 -3.17 5.33 18.00
C TRP A 205 -4.47 5.09 18.76
N GLY A 206 -4.85 3.82 18.99
CA GLY A 206 -6.06 3.47 19.75
C GLY A 206 -6.06 4.08 21.15
N ARG A 207 -4.95 3.96 21.89
CA ARG A 207 -4.82 4.58 23.22
C ARG A 207 -4.97 6.11 23.17
N ALA A 208 -4.36 6.75 22.17
CA ALA A 208 -4.46 8.20 22.02
C ALA A 208 -5.88 8.64 21.65
N HIS A 209 -6.57 7.86 20.81
CA HIS A 209 -7.95 8.10 20.42
C HIS A 209 -8.90 8.01 21.62
N ASP A 210 -8.72 7.01 22.48
CA ASP A 210 -9.52 6.84 23.69
C ASP A 210 -9.27 7.93 24.75
N THR A 211 -8.06 8.49 24.77
CA THR A 211 -7.62 9.44 25.82
C THR A 211 -7.90 10.89 25.44
N ASP A 212 -7.54 11.30 24.22
CA ASP A 212 -7.64 12.67 23.73
C ASP A 212 -7.70 12.69 22.19
N PRO A 213 -8.87 12.40 21.60
CA PRO A 213 -9.02 12.26 20.15
C PRO A 213 -8.76 13.56 19.40
N ASP A 214 -9.02 14.72 20.02
CA ASP A 214 -8.83 16.04 19.41
C ASP A 214 -7.36 16.30 19.05
N ARG A 215 -6.42 15.69 19.78
CA ARG A 215 -4.98 15.80 19.45
C ARG A 215 -4.60 15.05 18.18
N LEU A 216 -5.37 14.05 17.78
CA LEU A 216 -5.09 13.24 16.61
C LEU A 216 -5.43 13.94 15.30
N GLU A 217 -6.27 14.98 15.31
CA GLU A 217 -6.65 15.70 14.09
C GLU A 217 -5.44 16.26 13.33
N SER A 218 -4.42 16.72 14.05
CA SER A 218 -3.18 17.17 13.41
C SER A 218 -2.39 16.05 12.73
N PHE A 219 -2.60 14.78 13.09
CA PHE A 219 -1.89 13.65 12.48
C PHE A 219 -2.62 13.03 11.29
N ILE A 220 -3.83 13.47 10.98
CA ILE A 220 -4.64 12.92 9.89
C ILE A 220 -4.32 13.66 8.59
N HIS A 221 -3.87 12.91 7.58
CA HIS A 221 -3.41 13.46 6.29
C HIS A 221 -4.37 13.13 5.15
N GLY A 222 -5.25 12.15 5.33
CA GLY A 222 -6.32 11.85 4.40
C GLY A 222 -7.41 11.02 5.06
N ARG A 223 -8.59 11.03 4.45
CA ARG A 223 -9.76 10.26 4.87
C ARG A 223 -10.40 9.64 3.63
N LEU A 224 -10.85 8.40 3.73
CA LEU A 224 -11.58 7.72 2.66
C LEU A 224 -12.52 6.68 3.23
N THR A 225 -13.52 6.31 2.45
CA THR A 225 -14.48 5.27 2.79
C THR A 225 -14.32 4.11 1.83
N LEU A 226 -14.14 2.90 2.34
CA LEU A 226 -14.06 1.71 1.49
C LEU A 226 -15.39 1.49 0.74
N PRO A 227 -15.32 0.99 -0.51
CA PRO A 227 -16.51 0.58 -1.23
C PRO A 227 -17.19 -0.59 -0.51
N GLU A 228 -18.47 -0.80 -0.80
CA GLU A 228 -19.16 -2.02 -0.38
C GLU A 228 -18.47 -3.24 -1.02
N PRO A 229 -18.32 -4.36 -0.27
CA PRO A 229 -17.79 -5.57 -0.84
C PRO A 229 -18.68 -6.05 -2.00
N PRO A 230 -18.10 -6.61 -3.08
CA PRO A 230 -18.89 -7.12 -4.20
C PRO A 230 -19.86 -8.22 -3.72
N ASP A 231 -21.13 -8.10 -4.11
CA ASP A 231 -22.16 -9.09 -3.77
C ASP A 231 -21.84 -10.43 -4.48
N PRO A 232 -21.62 -11.53 -3.73
CA PRO A 232 -21.34 -12.84 -4.32
C PRO A 232 -22.47 -13.35 -5.22
N ALA A 233 -23.70 -12.84 -5.10
CA ALA A 233 -24.82 -13.20 -5.96
C ALA A 233 -24.73 -12.59 -7.37
N THR A 234 -23.97 -11.51 -7.56
CA THR A 234 -23.91 -10.80 -8.85
C THR A 234 -22.88 -11.41 -9.82
N ASP A 235 -21.83 -12.07 -9.30
CA ASP A 235 -20.81 -12.76 -10.10
C ASP A 235 -21.24 -14.15 -10.63
N ALA A 236 -22.40 -14.66 -10.19
CA ALA A 236 -22.96 -15.91 -10.71
C ALA A 236 -23.65 -15.75 -12.09
N VAL A 237 -23.81 -14.53 -12.61
CA VAL A 237 -24.39 -14.32 -13.94
C VAL A 237 -23.28 -14.30 -15.00
N ALA A 238 -22.92 -15.50 -15.46
CA ALA A 238 -22.04 -15.69 -16.60
C ALA A 238 -22.50 -14.88 -17.84
N PRO A 239 -21.55 -14.32 -18.64
CA PRO A 239 -21.88 -13.69 -19.91
C PRO A 239 -22.25 -14.77 -20.93
N GLY A 240 -23.55 -15.02 -21.11
CA GLY A 240 -23.96 -16.13 -21.95
C GLY A 240 -25.45 -16.23 -22.25
N GLN A 241 -26.05 -15.22 -22.85
CA GLN A 241 -27.12 -15.44 -23.83
C GLN A 241 -27.32 -14.22 -24.74
N ARG A 242 -26.52 -14.16 -25.80
CA ARG A 242 -27.01 -13.64 -27.08
C ARG A 242 -27.76 -14.78 -27.78
N ARG A 243 -29.04 -14.57 -28.05
CA ARG A 243 -29.69 -15.00 -29.29
C ARG A 243 -30.51 -13.85 -29.81
#